data_AF-A0A8B3CM22-F1
#
_entry.id   AF-A0A8B3CM22-F1
#
_cell.length_a   1.000
_cell.length_b   1.000
_cell.length_c   1.000
_cell.angle_alpha   90.00
_cell.angle_beta   90.00
_cell.angle_gamma   90.00
#
_symmetry.space_group_name_H-M   'P 1'
#
loop_
_entity.id
_entity.type
_entity.pdbx_description
1 polymer ?
#
loop_
_entity_poly.entity_id
_entity_poly.type
_entity_poly.pdbx_seq_one_letter_code
_entity_poly.pdbx_strand_id
1 'polypeptide(L)'
;MVESEFLNLKIDSSGKSFLQLNVQFRMMELNPGSRKVYLRPGVTDLRKSINTLAIIVEGKMKKVPYSESLFLFCNRKRDKLKMLYWDKSGFCLWQKRLEESKFPWPNSEEEVYKIPTERFHWLLNGIDFFKEHKKLKYKNVS
;
A
#
# COMPACT_ATOMS: atom_id res chain seq x y z
N MET A 1 2.69 15.69 13.69
CA MET A 1 3.19 17.02 13.30
C MET A 1 2.85 17.16 11.82
N VAL A 2 1.83 17.96 11.50
CA VAL A 2 1.30 18.11 10.14
C VAL A 2 2.16 19.17 9.44
N GLU A 3 2.90 18.80 8.41
CA GLU A 3 3.55 19.79 7.53
C GLU A 3 2.45 20.42 6.67
N SER A 4 2.30 21.73 6.79
CA SER A 4 1.25 22.54 6.18
C SER A 4 1.23 22.42 4.65
N GLU A 5 0.03 22.26 4.08
CA GLU A 5 -0.23 22.45 2.65
C GLU A 5 0.08 23.91 2.27
N PHE A 6 0.97 24.13 1.31
CA PHE A 6 1.24 25.48 0.80
C PHE A 6 0.46 25.72 -0.49
N LEU A 7 -0.49 26.65 -0.45
CA LEU A 7 -1.22 27.15 -1.61
C LEU A 7 -0.41 28.31 -2.23
N ASN A 8 0.04 28.16 -3.47
CA ASN A 8 0.77 29.21 -4.19
C ASN A 8 0.00 29.67 -5.42
N LEU A 9 -0.16 30.99 -5.58
CA LEU A 9 -0.69 31.58 -6.80
C LEU A 9 0.36 31.46 -7.91
N LYS A 10 -0.01 30.84 -9.02
CA LYS A 10 0.79 30.79 -10.25
C LYS A 10 0.03 31.44 -11.39
N ILE A 11 0.78 31.97 -12.35
CA ILE A 11 0.24 32.55 -13.57
C ILE A 11 0.76 31.69 -14.71
N ASP A 12 -0.13 31.21 -15.58
CA ASP A 12 0.27 30.47 -16.77
C ASP A 12 0.82 31.39 -17.87
N SER A 13 1.34 30.81 -18.95
CA SER A 13 1.87 31.54 -20.10
C SER A 13 0.82 32.39 -20.84
N SER A 14 -0.47 32.22 -20.54
CA SER A 14 -1.58 33.00 -21.08
C SER A 14 -2.03 34.15 -20.16
N GLY A 15 -1.38 34.33 -19.01
CA GLY A 15 -1.72 35.37 -18.03
C GLY A 15 -2.85 34.99 -17.07
N LYS A 16 -3.33 33.74 -17.10
CA LYS A 16 -4.40 33.28 -16.22
C LYS A 16 -3.81 32.84 -14.88
N SER A 17 -4.33 33.40 -13.79
CA SER A 17 -3.96 32.98 -12.45
C SER A 17 -4.65 31.68 -12.05
N PHE A 18 -3.91 30.76 -11.45
CA PHE A 18 -4.42 29.53 -10.87
C PHE A 18 -3.75 29.26 -9.52
N LEU A 19 -4.51 28.67 -8.61
CA LEU A 19 -4.01 28.24 -7.31
C LEU A 19 -3.35 26.88 -7.49
N GLN A 20 -2.05 26.81 -7.31
CA GLN A 20 -1.32 25.55 -7.21
C GLN A 20 -1.23 25.15 -5.74
N LEU A 21 -1.98 24.11 -5.37
CA LEU A 21 -1.79 23.43 -4.09
C LEU A 21 -0.58 22.50 -4.22
N ASN A 22 0.46 22.75 -3.44
CA ASN A 22 1.58 21.82 -3.32
C ASN A 22 1.20 20.74 -2.31
N VAL A 23 0.43 19.75 -2.77
CA VAL A 23 0.18 18.53 -2.00
C VAL A 23 1.39 17.62 -2.16
N GLN A 24 2.25 17.59 -1.16
CA GLN A 24 3.28 16.57 -1.09
C GLN A 24 2.60 15.29 -0.58
N PHE A 25 2.06 14.48 -1.50
CA PHE A 25 1.57 13.13 -1.21
C PHE A 25 2.74 12.27 -0.75
N ARG A 26 3.16 12.44 0.50
CA ARG A 26 4.11 11.54 1.14
C ARG A 26 3.39 10.21 1.28
N MET A 27 3.96 9.13 0.73
CA MET A 27 3.54 7.77 1.09
C MET A 27 3.58 7.53 2.62
N MET A 28 4.17 8.45 3.41
CA MET A 28 4.09 8.51 4.87
C MET A 28 2.71 8.94 5.43
N GLU A 29 1.75 9.47 4.66
CA GLU A 29 0.36 9.61 5.14
C GLU A 29 -0.45 8.30 4.99
N LEU A 30 0.10 7.33 4.26
CA LEU A 30 -0.24 5.92 4.39
C LEU A 30 0.70 5.21 5.38
N ASN A 31 1.36 5.95 6.29
CA ASN A 31 1.74 5.36 7.56
C ASN A 31 0.42 4.86 8.16
N PRO A 32 0.27 3.57 8.47
CA PRO A 32 -0.97 3.10 9.07
C PRO A 32 -1.36 3.94 10.29
N GLY A 33 -0.44 4.66 10.96
CA GLY A 33 -0.76 5.19 12.28
C GLY A 33 -1.22 4.01 13.13
N SER A 34 -2.39 4.11 13.76
CA SER A 34 -3.07 3.02 14.45
C SER A 34 -3.91 2.08 13.54
N ARG A 35 -3.97 2.33 12.23
CA ARG A 35 -4.77 1.55 11.28
C ARG A 35 -4.16 0.19 11.02
N LYS A 36 -5.01 -0.83 10.99
CA LYS A 36 -4.58 -2.20 10.69
C LYS A 36 -4.44 -2.36 9.19
N VAL A 37 -3.38 -3.04 8.77
CA VAL A 37 -3.12 -3.36 7.38
C VAL A 37 -3.31 -4.85 7.17
N TYR A 38 -4.12 -5.21 6.19
CA TYR A 38 -4.40 -6.60 5.84
C TYR A 38 -4.01 -6.84 4.39
N LEU A 39 -3.09 -7.79 4.18
CA LEU A 39 -2.73 -8.24 2.85
C LEU A 39 -3.54 -9.49 2.53
N ARG A 40 -4.19 -9.51 1.36
CA ARG A 40 -4.74 -10.76 0.84
C ARG A 40 -3.60 -11.58 0.23
N PRO A 41 -3.25 -12.76 0.77
CA PRO A 41 -2.20 -13.58 0.20
C PRO A 41 -2.57 -14.09 -1.20
N GLY A 42 -1.54 -14.32 -2.00
CA GLY A 42 -1.67 -14.85 -3.36
C GLY A 42 -2.28 -13.84 -4.33
N VAL A 43 -2.88 -14.38 -5.39
CA VAL A 43 -3.29 -13.60 -6.57
C VAL A 43 -4.71 -13.06 -6.42
N THR A 44 -4.88 -11.76 -6.67
CA THR A 44 -6.18 -11.12 -6.83
C THR A 44 -6.33 -10.58 -8.25
N ASP A 45 -7.48 -10.82 -8.88
CA ASP A 45 -7.80 -10.16 -10.15
C ASP A 45 -8.13 -8.69 -9.91
N LEU A 46 -7.17 -7.82 -10.21
CA LEU A 46 -7.28 -6.38 -9.98
C LEU A 46 -8.15 -5.64 -11.00
N ARG A 47 -8.79 -6.32 -11.96
CA ARG A 47 -9.84 -5.72 -12.81
C ARG A 47 -11.12 -5.44 -12.03
N LYS A 48 -11.27 -6.06 -10.86
CA LYS A 48 -12.40 -5.87 -9.94
C LYS A 48 -12.47 -4.42 -9.42
N SER A 49 -13.69 -3.89 -9.39
CA SER A 49 -14.01 -2.57 -8.83
C SER A 49 -14.17 -2.64 -7.30
N ILE A 50 -14.42 -1.48 -6.69
CA ILE A 50 -14.58 -1.31 -5.23
C ILE A 50 -15.53 -2.35 -4.64
N ASN A 51 -16.76 -2.47 -5.17
CA ASN A 51 -17.78 -3.35 -4.60
C ASN A 51 -17.32 -4.82 -4.56
N THR A 52 -16.72 -5.31 -5.65
CA THR A 52 -16.23 -6.68 -5.69
C THR A 52 -15.03 -6.91 -4.77
N LEU A 53 -14.15 -5.91 -4.63
CA LEU A 53 -13.04 -5.99 -3.67
C LEU A 53 -13.56 -5.97 -2.23
N ALA A 54 -14.56 -5.16 -1.90
CA ALA A 54 -15.21 -5.15 -0.58
C ALA A 54 -15.87 -6.50 -0.25
N ILE A 55 -16.55 -7.13 -1.22
CA ILE A 55 -17.09 -8.50 -1.08
C ILE A 55 -15.97 -9.52 -0.80
N ILE A 56 -14.77 -9.34 -1.38
CA ILE A 56 -13.62 -10.21 -1.08
C ILE A 56 -13.15 -9.99 0.37
N VAL A 57 -13.11 -8.75 0.85
CA VAL A 57 -12.74 -8.42 2.24
C VAL A 57 -13.69 -9.11 3.22
N GLU A 58 -14.99 -8.98 3.01
CA GLU A 58 -16.00 -9.59 3.88
C GLU A 58 -16.02 -11.11 3.75
N GLY A 59 -16.13 -11.62 2.53
CA GLY A 59 -16.36 -13.04 2.28
C GLY A 59 -15.12 -13.90 2.47
N LYS A 60 -13.98 -13.49 1.90
CA LYS A 60 -12.74 -14.30 1.88
C LYS A 60 -11.79 -13.95 3.00
N MET A 61 -11.65 -12.66 3.34
CA MET A 61 -10.75 -12.23 4.43
C MET A 61 -11.43 -12.21 5.79
N LYS A 62 -12.77 -12.36 5.84
CA LYS A 62 -13.58 -12.33 7.06
C LYS A 62 -13.31 -11.07 7.90
N LYS A 63 -13.22 -9.91 7.23
CA LYS A 63 -13.03 -8.59 7.85
C LYS A 63 -14.17 -7.64 7.47
N VAL A 64 -14.31 -6.56 8.25
CA VAL A 64 -15.31 -5.53 7.99
C VAL A 64 -14.74 -4.51 6.98
N PRO A 65 -15.30 -4.39 5.76
CA PRO A 65 -14.77 -3.50 4.74
C PRO A 65 -14.84 -2.01 5.11
N TYR A 66 -15.82 -1.63 5.93
CA TYR A 66 -16.05 -0.26 6.42
C TYR A 66 -15.16 0.14 7.60
N SER A 67 -14.31 -0.76 8.09
CA SER A 67 -13.36 -0.42 9.15
C SER A 67 -12.32 0.59 8.67
N GLU A 68 -11.64 1.28 9.60
CA GLU A 68 -10.49 2.14 9.30
C GLU A 68 -9.23 1.34 8.91
N SER A 69 -9.38 0.10 8.43
CA SER A 69 -8.28 -0.76 8.02
C SER A 69 -7.96 -0.60 6.54
N LEU A 70 -6.72 -0.90 6.18
CA LEU A 70 -6.26 -0.91 4.80
C LEU A 70 -6.25 -2.35 4.27
N PHE A 71 -6.90 -2.61 3.14
CA PHE A 71 -6.94 -3.93 2.51
C PHE A 71 -6.18 -3.91 1.19
N LEU A 72 -5.08 -4.66 1.13
CA LEU A 72 -4.22 -4.67 -0.04
C LEU A 72 -4.32 -5.95 -0.85
N PHE A 73 -4.26 -5.77 -2.17
CA PHE A 73 -4.40 -6.81 -3.17
C PHE A 73 -3.31 -6.67 -4.21
N CYS A 74 -2.77 -7.80 -4.67
CA CYS A 74 -1.75 -7.83 -5.71
C CYS A 74 -2.18 -8.71 -6.89
N ASN A 75 -1.78 -8.33 -8.09
CA ASN A 75 -2.09 -9.09 -9.30
C ASN A 75 -1.14 -10.29 -9.50
N ARG A 76 -1.43 -11.12 -10.51
CA ARG A 76 -0.63 -12.31 -10.82
C ARG A 76 0.83 -11.99 -11.17
N LYS A 77 1.05 -10.92 -11.93
CA LYS A 77 2.40 -10.49 -12.35
C LYS A 77 3.20 -9.85 -11.21
N ARG A 78 2.52 -9.49 -10.11
CA ARG A 78 3.04 -8.76 -8.96
C ARG A 78 3.61 -7.38 -9.30
N ASP A 79 3.24 -6.81 -10.44
CA ASP A 79 3.63 -5.47 -10.87
C ASP A 79 2.57 -4.42 -10.51
N LYS A 80 1.36 -4.85 -10.08
CA LYS A 80 0.26 -3.96 -9.70
C LYS A 80 -0.29 -4.31 -8.34
N LEU A 81 -0.59 -3.27 -7.57
CA LEU A 81 -1.19 -3.33 -6.25
C LEU A 81 -2.40 -2.40 -6.18
N LYS A 82 -3.45 -2.85 -5.49
CA LYS A 82 -4.60 -2.03 -5.11
C LYS A 82 -4.73 -2.01 -3.60
N MET A 83 -5.09 -0.87 -3.04
CA MET A 83 -5.41 -0.68 -1.64
C MET A 83 -6.81 -0.09 -1.51
N LEU A 84 -7.70 -0.85 -0.87
CA LEU A 84 -9.07 -0.46 -0.56
C LEU A 84 -9.16 -0.02 0.89
N TYR A 85 -9.83 1.10 1.16
CA TYR A 85 -10.11 1.58 2.51
C TYR A 85 -11.37 2.44 2.55
N TRP A 86 -11.99 2.56 3.73
CA TRP A 86 -13.12 3.44 3.98
C TRP A 86 -12.62 4.77 4.59
N ASP A 87 -12.98 5.90 4.01
CA ASP A 87 -12.53 7.25 4.42
C ASP A 87 -13.50 7.97 5.36
N LYS A 88 -14.29 7.21 6.12
CA LYS A 88 -15.45 7.64 6.92
C LYS A 88 -16.72 7.89 6.10
N SER A 89 -16.60 8.43 4.89
CA SER A 89 -17.76 8.80 4.04
C SER A 89 -17.95 7.91 2.83
N GLY A 90 -16.87 7.30 2.34
CA GLY A 90 -16.87 6.54 1.11
C GLY A 90 -15.70 5.55 1.02
N PHE A 91 -15.80 4.66 0.03
CA PHE A 91 -14.68 3.80 -0.32
C PHE A 91 -13.68 4.56 -1.19
N CYS A 92 -12.43 4.51 -0.77
CA CYS A 92 -11.29 4.94 -1.56
C CYS A 92 -10.54 3.72 -2.11
N LEU A 93 -10.05 3.86 -3.34
CA LEU A 93 -9.23 2.84 -3.99
C LEU A 93 -7.97 3.48 -4.55
N TRP A 94 -6.84 3.15 -3.95
CA TRP A 94 -5.53 3.52 -4.47
C TRP A 94 -4.93 2.39 -5.30
N GLN A 95 -4.21 2.72 -6.37
CA GLN A 95 -3.53 1.76 -7.21
C GLN A 95 -2.10 2.21 -7.50
N LYS A 96 -1.15 1.29 -7.38
CA LYS A 96 0.25 1.50 -7.80
C LYS A 96 0.68 0.42 -8.77
N ARG A 97 1.47 0.83 -9.76
CA ARG A 97 2.17 -0.04 -10.69
C ARG A 97 3.68 0.19 -10.54
N LEU A 98 4.44 -0.90 -10.48
CA LEU A 98 5.89 -0.88 -10.65
C LEU A 98 6.17 -1.16 -12.13
N GLU A 99 6.99 -0.33 -12.77
CA GLU A 99 7.29 -0.50 -14.20
C GLU A 99 8.38 -1.56 -14.44
N GLU A 100 9.37 -1.63 -13.56
CA GLU A 100 10.55 -2.50 -13.75
C GLU A 100 10.71 -3.58 -12.66
N SER A 101 9.88 -3.55 -11.63
CA SER A 101 10.04 -4.38 -10.43
C SER A 101 8.74 -5.09 -10.05
N LYS A 102 8.84 -6.00 -9.09
CA LYS A 102 7.71 -6.77 -8.56
C LYS A 102 7.55 -6.53 -7.07
N PHE A 103 6.31 -6.45 -6.63
CA PHE A 103 5.96 -6.47 -5.22
C PHE A 103 6.35 -7.84 -4.62
N PRO A 104 7.08 -7.86 -3.50
CA PRO A 104 7.36 -9.07 -2.74
C PRO A 104 6.08 -9.50 -2.02
N TRP A 105 5.19 -10.16 -2.77
CA TRP A 105 3.84 -10.46 -2.29
C TRP A 105 3.75 -11.86 -1.68
N PRO A 106 3.20 -12.00 -0.46
CA PRO A 106 3.05 -13.28 0.21
C PRO A 106 2.04 -14.18 -0.53
N ASN A 107 2.29 -15.48 -0.54
CA ASN A 107 1.40 -16.49 -1.12
C ASN A 107 0.48 -17.16 -0.09
N SER A 108 0.81 -17.07 1.21
CA SER A 108 0.05 -17.68 2.30
C SER A 108 -0.11 -16.73 3.49
N GLU A 109 -1.02 -17.04 4.40
CA GLU A 109 -1.24 -16.23 5.61
C GLU A 109 -0.01 -16.25 6.53
N GLU A 110 0.69 -17.38 6.61
CA GLU A 110 1.93 -17.51 7.38
C GLU A 110 3.03 -16.56 6.89
N GLU A 111 3.09 -16.32 5.57
CA GLU A 111 4.02 -15.34 5.01
C GLU A 111 3.59 -13.90 5.33
N VAL A 112 2.29 -13.61 5.44
CA VAL A 112 1.80 -12.29 5.86
C VAL A 112 2.21 -11.99 7.30
N TYR A 113 2.09 -12.96 8.22
CA TYR A 113 2.48 -12.78 9.62
C TYR A 113 3.99 -12.52 9.82
N LYS A 114 4.82 -12.89 8.84
CA LYS A 114 6.27 -12.64 8.87
C LYS A 114 6.65 -11.22 8.43
N ILE A 115 5.71 -10.41 7.93
CA ILE A 115 5.97 -9.06 7.46
C ILE A 115 5.91 -8.11 8.68
N PRO A 116 7.05 -7.54 9.12
CA PRO A 116 7.02 -6.58 10.21
C PRO A 116 6.33 -5.30 9.77
N THR A 117 5.57 -4.67 10.67
CA THR A 117 4.83 -3.43 10.41
C THR A 117 5.76 -2.33 9.90
N GLU A 118 6.95 -2.19 10.49
CA GLU A 118 7.96 -1.21 10.07
C GLU A 118 8.50 -1.44 8.64
N ARG A 119 8.36 -2.66 8.10
CA ARG A 119 8.82 -3.02 6.75
C ARG A 119 7.72 -2.98 5.70
N PHE A 120 6.49 -2.65 6.07
CA PHE A 120 5.39 -2.51 5.11
C PHE A 120 5.71 -1.49 4.00
N HIS A 121 6.40 -0.39 4.34
CA HIS A 121 6.83 0.59 3.35
C HIS A 121 7.79 0.01 2.30
N TRP A 122 8.64 -0.95 2.69
CA TRP A 122 9.55 -1.65 1.77
C TRP A 122 8.77 -2.49 0.77
N LEU A 123 7.71 -3.16 1.22
CA LEU A 123 6.78 -3.85 0.33
C LEU A 123 6.21 -2.89 -0.71
N LEU A 124 5.72 -1.72 -0.30
CA LEU A 124 5.16 -0.72 -1.21
C LEU A 124 6.17 -0.14 -2.19
N ASN A 125 7.46 -0.18 -1.86
CA ASN A 125 8.55 0.21 -2.76
C ASN A 125 9.07 -0.95 -3.64
N GLY A 126 8.56 -2.16 -3.47
CA GLY A 126 9.01 -3.33 -4.23
C GLY A 126 10.32 -3.96 -3.72
N ILE A 127 10.75 -3.63 -2.50
CA ILE A 127 11.99 -4.16 -1.91
C ILE A 127 11.70 -5.55 -1.30
N ASP A 128 12.32 -6.59 -1.86
CA ASP A 128 12.08 -8.00 -1.48
C ASP A 128 12.81 -8.39 -0.18
N PHE A 129 12.12 -8.22 0.95
CA PHE A 129 12.63 -8.61 2.27
C PHE A 129 12.47 -10.12 2.58
N PHE A 130 11.74 -10.89 1.77
CA PHE A 130 11.69 -12.36 1.94
C PHE A 130 13.02 -13.02 1.57
N LYS A 131 13.89 -12.29 0.87
CA LYS A 131 15.24 -12.71 0.47
C LYS A 131 16.35 -12.12 1.33
N GLU A 132 16.03 -11.49 2.45
CA GLU A 132 17.04 -10.93 3.35
C GLU A 132 18.04 -12.00 3.81
N HIS A 133 19.32 -11.61 3.90
CA HIS A 133 20.37 -12.50 4.37
C HIS A 133 20.08 -13.02 5.77
N LYS A 134 20.17 -14.33 5.95
CA LYS A 134 20.01 -14.96 7.26
C LYS A 134 21.21 -14.62 8.14
N LYS A 135 20.97 -14.36 9.42
CA LYS A 135 22.04 -14.18 10.41
C LYS A 135 22.92 -15.42 10.44
N LEU A 136 24.18 -15.27 10.04
CA LEU A 136 25.17 -16.33 10.09
C LEU A 136 25.60 -16.55 11.55
N LYS A 137 25.63 -17.81 11.99
CA LYS A 137 26.15 -18.19 13.30
C LYS A 137 27.48 -18.89 13.09
N TYR A 138 28.57 -18.19 13.35
CA TYR A 138 29.90 -18.79 13.37
C TYR A 138 30.15 -19.38 14.76
N LYS A 139 30.57 -20.65 14.81
CA LYS A 139 30.92 -21.32 16.07
C LYS A 139 32.39 -21.16 16.44
N ASN A 140 33.25 -20.94 15.46
CA ASN A 140 34.66 -20.64 15.63
C ASN A 140 35.11 -19.66 14.55
N VAL A 141 36.09 -18.83 14.90
CA VAL A 141 36.87 -18.07 13.94
C VAL A 141 38.04 -18.97 13.53
N SER A 142 38.15 -19.28 12.24
CA SER A 142 39.31 -19.97 11.67
C SER A 142 40.52 -19.05 11.66
#